data_AF-A0A7Y4RLV1-F1
#
_entry.id   AF-A0A7Y4RLV1-F1
#
_cell.length_a   1.000
_cell.length_b   1.000
_cell.length_c   1.000
_cell.angle_alpha   90.00
_cell.angle_beta   90.00
_cell.angle_gamma   90.00
#
_symmetry.space_group_name_H-M   'P 1'
#
loop_
_entity.id
_entity.type
_entity.pdbx_description
1 polymer ?
#
loop_
_entity_poly.entity_id
_entity_poly.type
_entity_poly.pdbx_seq_one_letter_code
_entity_poly.pdbx_strand_id
1 'polypeptide(L)'
;MAMNPILMGLGAALGNLVGAAAVVRQERRSLRFIETCLAFGAGFMLALVLVGVLPEVFGAGSALPLAGMMVLVGYVVVHVAQHVLTPHFHFGEETHKVSANAGYSALVGLSLHAFFDGVAIAGGFLVSEKLGALFFLAVLLHKLPEGVTIASLMLASGAGRRRALGAGMVLAVATVAGVLLTELLAPLATYGLALAAGVTLYVAASNLVPQFQASKGFRMTAAFLGGIFALLLLGAFSLGAS
;
A
#
# COMPACT_ATOMS: atom_id res chain seq x y z
N MET A 1 3.76 -26.19 4.60
CA MET A 1 2.42 -25.88 4.03
C MET A 1 2.62 -24.64 3.20
N ALA A 2 2.43 -24.71 1.88
CA ALA A 2 2.64 -23.56 1.00
C ALA A 2 1.74 -22.39 1.43
N MET A 3 2.29 -21.17 1.46
CA MET A 3 1.53 -19.98 1.83
C MET A 3 0.52 -19.65 0.74
N ASN A 4 -0.76 -19.55 1.10
CA ASN A 4 -1.85 -19.29 0.15
C ASN A 4 -2.03 -17.76 -0.07
N PRO A 5 -1.89 -17.24 -1.30
CA PRO A 5 -2.01 -15.81 -1.60
C PRO A 5 -3.36 -15.21 -1.20
N ILE A 6 -4.45 -15.97 -1.34
CA ILE A 6 -5.81 -15.56 -0.97
C ILE A 6 -5.92 -15.37 0.54
N LEU A 7 -5.38 -16.29 1.35
CA LEU A 7 -5.38 -16.14 2.81
C LEU A 7 -4.56 -14.92 3.26
N MET A 8 -3.43 -14.66 2.60
CA MET A 8 -2.61 -13.49 2.87
C MET A 8 -3.33 -12.19 2.45
N GLY A 9 -3.98 -12.19 1.29
CA GLY A 9 -4.83 -11.09 0.83
C GLY A 9 -5.97 -10.79 1.79
N LEU A 10 -6.66 -11.81 2.31
CA LEU A 10 -7.68 -11.68 3.34
C LEU A 10 -7.10 -11.12 4.64
N GLY A 11 -5.93 -11.61 5.07
CA GLY A 11 -5.21 -11.09 6.23
C GLY A 11 -4.88 -9.60 6.11
N ALA A 12 -4.38 -9.17 4.95
CA ALA A 12 -4.12 -7.76 4.65
C ALA A 12 -5.41 -6.93 4.63
N ALA A 13 -6.46 -7.44 3.98
CA ALA A 13 -7.77 -6.78 3.88
C ALA A 13 -8.43 -6.56 5.26
N LEU A 14 -8.23 -7.47 6.21
CA LEU A 14 -8.68 -7.30 7.60
C LEU A 14 -8.04 -6.07 8.27
N GLY A 15 -6.81 -5.70 7.90
CA GLY A 15 -6.16 -4.49 8.40
C GLY A 15 -6.98 -3.23 8.16
N ASN A 16 -7.57 -3.08 6.96
CA ASN A 16 -8.39 -1.92 6.61
C ASN A 16 -9.67 -1.85 7.43
N LEU A 17 -10.30 -3.02 7.65
CA LEU A 17 -11.49 -3.13 8.49
C LEU A 17 -11.21 -2.81 9.96
N VAL A 18 -10.10 -3.34 10.49
CA VAL A 18 -9.67 -3.08 11.87
C VAL A 18 -9.35 -1.59 12.06
N GLY A 19 -8.62 -0.98 11.12
CA GLY A 19 -8.32 0.45 11.15
C GLY A 19 -9.58 1.31 11.11
N ALA A 20 -10.51 1.03 10.19
CA ALA A 20 -11.76 1.76 10.08
C ALA A 20 -12.66 1.60 11.32
N ALA A 21 -12.73 0.38 11.87
CA ALA A 21 -13.49 0.08 13.09
C ALA A 21 -12.94 0.82 14.31
N ALA A 22 -11.62 0.93 14.45
CA ALA A 22 -10.98 1.65 15.55
C ALA A 22 -11.42 3.12 15.60
N VAL A 23 -11.46 3.79 14.43
CA VAL A 23 -11.91 5.19 14.33
C VAL A 23 -13.38 5.33 14.71
N VAL A 24 -14.25 4.47 14.18
CA VAL A 24 -15.69 4.55 14.42
C VAL A 24 -16.07 4.23 15.87
N ARG A 25 -15.31 3.35 16.54
CA ARG A 25 -15.44 3.05 17.96
C ARG A 25 -14.82 4.10 18.88
N GLN A 26 -14.22 5.16 18.32
CA GLN A 26 -13.48 6.18 19.07
C GLN A 26 -12.37 5.57 19.93
N GLU A 27 -11.75 4.48 19.47
CA GLU A 27 -10.57 3.94 20.12
C GLU A 27 -9.48 5.00 20.05
N ARG A 28 -9.17 5.61 21.21
CA ARG A 28 -8.09 6.60 21.37
C ARG A 28 -6.71 5.95 21.30
N ARG A 29 -6.51 4.95 20.43
CA ARG A 29 -5.16 4.48 20.13
C ARG A 29 -4.32 5.70 19.78
N SER A 30 -3.15 5.79 20.39
CA SER A 30 -2.30 6.96 20.22
C SER A 30 -2.03 7.16 18.73
N LEU A 31 -2.41 8.30 18.16
CA LEU A 31 -2.08 8.69 16.77
C LEU A 31 -0.61 8.41 16.45
N ARG A 32 0.24 8.55 17.47
CA ARG A 32 1.66 8.19 17.46
C ARG A 32 1.95 6.77 16.98
N PHE A 33 1.16 5.77 17.39
CA PHE A 33 1.35 4.39 16.97
C PHE A 33 1.06 4.24 15.46
N ILE A 34 -0.03 4.86 15.00
CA ILE A 34 -0.45 4.80 13.59
C ILE A 34 0.59 5.49 12.70
N GLU A 35 1.06 6.67 13.09
CA GLU A 35 2.14 7.39 12.41
C GLU A 35 3.45 6.60 12.39
N THR A 36 3.78 5.90 13.48
CA THR A 36 4.99 5.06 13.56
C THR A 36 4.89 3.84 12.64
N CYS A 37 3.74 3.15 12.63
CA CYS A 37 3.47 2.04 11.69
C CYS A 37 3.56 2.52 10.24
N LEU A 38 3.01 3.69 9.95
CA LEU A 38 3.05 4.29 8.63
C LEU A 38 4.50 4.59 8.19
N ALA A 39 5.28 5.27 9.03
CA ALA A 39 6.68 5.59 8.73
C ALA A 39 7.52 4.32 8.54
N PHE A 40 7.35 3.32 9.42
CA PHE A 40 8.00 2.02 9.29
C PHE A 40 7.61 1.30 7.99
N GLY A 41 6.30 1.24 7.68
CA GLY A 41 5.78 0.66 6.45
C GLY A 41 6.33 1.36 5.20
N ALA A 42 6.41 2.68 5.20
CA ALA A 42 6.99 3.46 4.10
C ALA A 42 8.44 3.08 3.81
N GLY A 43 9.26 2.94 4.85
CA GLY A 43 10.65 2.50 4.71
C GLY A 43 10.75 1.07 4.21
N PHE A 44 9.93 0.17 4.76
CA PHE A 44 9.88 -1.23 4.34
C PHE A 44 9.47 -1.36 2.87
N MET A 45 8.42 -0.68 2.44
CA MET A 45 7.93 -0.70 1.05
C MET A 45 8.92 -0.10 0.07
N LEU A 46 9.55 1.04 0.43
CA LEU A 46 10.54 1.69 -0.43
C LEU A 46 11.76 0.78 -0.61
N ALA A 47 12.24 0.17 0.47
CA ALA A 47 13.32 -0.80 0.37
C ALA A 47 12.88 -2.05 -0.41
N LEU A 48 11.63 -2.53 -0.23
CA LEU A 48 11.14 -3.74 -0.89
C LEU A 48 11.11 -3.53 -2.39
N VAL A 49 10.55 -2.40 -2.84
CA VAL A 49 10.46 -2.13 -4.27
C VAL A 49 11.85 -1.95 -4.90
N LEU A 50 12.74 -1.20 -4.25
CA LEU A 50 14.06 -0.89 -4.83
C LEU A 50 15.03 -2.08 -4.80
N VAL A 51 15.05 -2.86 -3.72
CA VAL A 51 16.04 -3.91 -3.48
C VAL A 51 15.50 -5.31 -3.76
N GLY A 52 14.19 -5.53 -3.57
CA GLY A 52 13.56 -6.83 -3.80
C GLY A 52 12.91 -6.95 -5.18
N VAL A 53 12.08 -5.97 -5.54
CA VAL A 53 11.13 -6.14 -6.66
C VAL A 53 11.72 -5.68 -7.99
N LEU A 54 12.32 -4.48 -8.07
CA LEU A 54 12.87 -3.99 -9.33
C LEU A 54 13.97 -4.89 -9.90
N PRO A 55 14.90 -5.46 -9.10
CA PRO A 55 15.88 -6.42 -9.62
C PRO A 55 15.23 -7.66 -10.24
N GLU A 56 14.13 -8.15 -9.65
CA GLU A 56 13.37 -9.28 -10.18
C GLU A 56 12.68 -8.92 -11.51
N VAL A 57 12.02 -7.76 -11.55
CA VAL A 57 11.32 -7.24 -12.74
C VAL A 57 12.28 -7.01 -13.91
N PHE A 58 13.51 -6.58 -13.63
CA PHE A 58 14.57 -6.34 -14.63
C PHE A 58 15.57 -7.49 -14.77
N GLY A 59 15.28 -8.64 -14.16
CA GLY A 59 16.15 -9.82 -14.20
C GLY A 59 16.32 -10.41 -15.60
N ALA A 60 17.24 -11.37 -15.71
CA ALA A 60 17.57 -12.03 -16.97
C ALA A 60 16.33 -12.75 -17.56
N GLY A 61 15.98 -12.41 -18.80
CA GLY A 61 14.79 -12.94 -19.49
C GLY A 61 13.63 -11.94 -19.61
N SER A 62 13.71 -10.79 -18.92
CA SER A 62 12.73 -9.71 -19.09
C SER A 62 12.93 -8.99 -20.43
N ALA A 63 11.84 -8.67 -21.12
CA ALA A 63 11.86 -7.67 -22.19
C ALA A 63 12.02 -6.28 -21.54
N LEU A 64 13.27 -5.91 -21.24
CA LEU A 64 13.65 -4.71 -20.48
C LEU A 64 12.85 -3.44 -20.81
N PRO A 65 12.58 -3.10 -22.09
CA PRO A 65 11.76 -1.93 -22.43
C PRO A 65 10.30 -2.05 -21.95
N LEU A 66 9.70 -3.24 -22.08
CA LEU A 66 8.32 -3.49 -21.67
C LEU A 66 8.19 -3.54 -20.15
N ALA A 67 9.13 -4.18 -19.46
CA ALA A 67 9.15 -4.23 -17.99
C ALA A 67 9.22 -2.81 -17.40
N GLY A 68 10.14 -1.98 -17.89
CA GLY A 68 10.26 -0.58 -17.47
C GLY A 68 9.01 0.24 -17.78
N MET A 69 8.40 0.02 -18.95
CA MET A 69 7.14 0.66 -19.31
C MET A 69 6.00 0.27 -18.36
N MET A 70 5.89 -1.00 -17.94
CA MET A 70 4.87 -1.42 -16.99
C MET A 70 5.08 -0.81 -15.59
N VAL A 71 6.33 -0.69 -15.13
CA VAL A 71 6.65 0.05 -13.89
C VAL A 71 6.21 1.52 -14.02
N LEU A 72 6.53 2.17 -15.13
CA LEU A 72 6.12 3.56 -15.36
C LEU A 72 4.60 3.71 -15.40
N VAL A 73 3.90 2.80 -16.10
CA VAL A 73 2.43 2.79 -16.15
C VAL A 73 1.84 2.65 -14.76
N GLY A 74 2.36 1.73 -13.93
CA GLY A 74 1.91 1.57 -12.55
C GLY A 74 2.04 2.86 -11.74
N TYR A 75 3.20 3.52 -11.83
CA TYR A 75 3.45 4.81 -11.17
C TYR A 75 2.48 5.90 -11.65
N VAL A 76 2.34 6.05 -12.97
CA VAL A 76 1.53 7.12 -13.59
C VAL A 76 0.03 6.91 -13.34
N VAL A 77 -0.47 5.68 -13.35
CA VAL A 77 -1.89 5.39 -13.10
C VAL A 77 -2.30 5.89 -11.71
N VAL A 78 -1.47 5.66 -10.69
CA VAL A 78 -1.76 6.14 -9.34
C VAL A 78 -1.62 7.66 -9.26
N HIS A 79 -0.59 8.22 -9.88
CA HIS A 79 -0.42 9.68 -9.96
C HIS A 79 -1.67 10.36 -10.55
N VAL A 80 -2.11 9.91 -11.72
CA VAL A 80 -3.28 10.46 -12.41
C VAL A 80 -4.55 10.21 -11.61
N ALA A 81 -4.74 9.01 -11.06
CA ALA A 81 -5.89 8.72 -10.23
C ALA A 81 -5.97 9.66 -9.02
N GLN A 82 -4.83 9.93 -8.36
CA GLN A 82 -4.81 10.76 -7.17
C GLN A 82 -4.85 12.27 -7.47
N HIS A 83 -4.27 12.74 -8.57
CA HIS A 83 -4.16 14.17 -8.86
C HIS A 83 -5.22 14.68 -9.85
N VAL A 84 -5.66 13.85 -10.80
CA VAL A 84 -6.64 14.26 -11.82
C VAL A 84 -8.05 13.84 -11.44
N LEU A 85 -8.23 12.61 -10.95
CA LEU A 85 -9.57 12.11 -10.60
C LEU A 85 -10.00 12.52 -9.18
N THR A 86 -9.04 12.83 -8.30
CA THR A 86 -9.31 13.15 -6.90
C THR A 86 -8.62 14.46 -6.47
N PRO A 87 -8.92 15.60 -7.09
CA PRO A 87 -8.17 16.87 -6.96
C PRO A 87 -8.22 17.53 -5.56
N HIS A 88 -8.65 16.82 -4.51
CA HIS A 88 -8.71 17.29 -3.13
C HIS A 88 -8.12 16.27 -2.13
N PHE A 89 -7.37 15.28 -2.62
CA PHE A 89 -6.64 14.33 -1.77
C PHE A 89 -5.14 14.59 -1.85
N HIS A 90 -4.67 15.50 -1.01
CA HIS A 90 -3.25 15.69 -0.73
C HIS A 90 -2.94 15.12 0.65
N PHE A 91 -2.07 14.12 0.73
CA PHE A 91 -1.48 13.73 2.01
C PHE A 91 -0.54 14.85 2.48
N GLY A 92 -1.05 15.76 3.33
CA GLY A 92 -0.21 16.68 4.12
C GLY A 92 -0.24 18.18 3.80
N GLU A 93 -1.01 18.69 2.84
CA GLU A 93 -0.96 20.12 2.46
C GLU A 93 -2.25 20.95 2.63
N GLU A 94 -3.40 20.36 2.96
CA GLU A 94 -4.66 21.11 2.92
C GLU A 94 -5.02 21.79 4.26
N THR A 95 -4.87 23.12 4.29
CA THR A 95 -5.39 24.02 5.34
C THR A 95 -6.83 24.51 5.07
N HIS A 96 -7.50 23.97 4.04
CA HIS A 96 -8.88 24.32 3.69
C HIS A 96 -9.93 23.38 4.32
N LYS A 97 -11.16 23.88 4.46
CA LYS A 97 -12.32 23.09 4.91
C LYS A 97 -12.44 21.83 4.04
N VAL A 98 -12.33 20.65 4.67
CA VAL A 98 -12.57 19.36 4.04
C VAL A 98 -13.92 19.41 3.32
N SER A 99 -13.92 19.32 2.00
CA SER A 99 -15.16 19.33 1.22
C SER A 99 -15.96 18.05 1.50
N ALA A 100 -17.27 18.10 1.30
CA ALA A 100 -18.12 16.92 1.43
C ALA A 100 -17.70 15.78 0.48
N ASN A 101 -16.98 16.11 -0.60
CA ASN A 101 -16.53 15.15 -1.61
C ASN A 101 -15.14 14.58 -1.31
N ALA A 102 -14.34 15.21 -0.44
CA ALA A 102 -12.96 14.80 -0.18
C ALA A 102 -12.84 13.34 0.27
N GLY A 103 -13.73 12.85 1.13
CA GLY A 103 -13.75 11.45 1.57
C GLY A 103 -14.03 10.44 0.45
N TYR A 104 -14.93 10.76 -0.49
CA TYR A 104 -15.21 9.88 -1.63
C TYR A 104 -14.11 9.93 -2.69
N SER A 105 -13.54 11.11 -2.92
CA SER A 105 -12.35 11.26 -3.75
C SER A 105 -11.20 10.40 -3.19
N ALA A 106 -10.89 10.53 -1.90
CA ALA A 106 -9.90 9.69 -1.24
C ALA A 106 -10.20 8.19 -1.38
N LEU A 107 -11.48 7.80 -1.25
CA LEU A 107 -11.89 6.40 -1.41
C LEU A 107 -11.56 5.85 -2.79
N VAL A 108 -11.79 6.61 -3.87
CA VAL A 108 -11.49 6.17 -5.23
C VAL A 108 -9.99 5.95 -5.42
N GLY A 109 -9.17 6.94 -5.04
CA GLY A 109 -7.72 6.84 -5.16
C GLY A 109 -7.13 5.69 -4.33
N LEU A 110 -7.58 5.55 -3.07
CA LEU A 110 -7.14 4.47 -2.19
C LEU A 110 -7.66 3.10 -2.63
N SER A 111 -8.82 3.01 -3.30
CA SER A 111 -9.31 1.74 -3.83
C SER A 111 -8.41 1.21 -4.95
N LEU A 112 -7.93 2.11 -5.81
CA LEU A 112 -6.99 1.78 -6.87
C LEU A 112 -5.66 1.29 -6.30
N HIS A 113 -5.15 1.99 -5.29
CA HIS A 113 -3.96 1.57 -4.54
C HIS A 113 -4.16 0.20 -3.88
N ALA A 114 -5.25 0.02 -3.13
CA ALA A 114 -5.54 -1.22 -2.42
C ALA A 114 -5.70 -2.41 -3.38
N PHE A 115 -6.26 -2.18 -4.57
CA PHE A 115 -6.27 -3.19 -5.63
C PHE A 115 -4.85 -3.64 -6.00
N PHE A 116 -3.95 -2.70 -6.25
CA PHE A 116 -2.57 -3.03 -6.61
C PHE A 116 -1.76 -3.64 -5.46
N ASP A 117 -2.12 -3.42 -4.20
CA ASP A 117 -1.54 -4.18 -3.08
C ASP A 117 -1.87 -5.67 -3.19
N GLY A 118 -3.12 -6.00 -3.57
CA GLY A 118 -3.51 -7.38 -3.86
C GLY A 118 -2.74 -7.97 -5.04
N VAL A 119 -2.59 -7.19 -6.11
CA VAL A 119 -1.76 -7.58 -7.27
C VAL A 119 -0.31 -7.83 -6.86
N ALA A 120 0.24 -7.00 -5.96
CA ALA A 120 1.60 -7.13 -5.46
C ALA A 120 1.80 -8.43 -4.67
N ILE A 121 0.86 -8.76 -3.78
CA ILE A 121 0.88 -10.00 -2.99
C ILE A 121 0.86 -11.21 -3.93
N ALA A 122 -0.14 -11.29 -4.81
CA ALA A 122 -0.29 -12.43 -5.72
C ALA A 122 0.88 -12.54 -6.72
N GLY A 123 1.27 -11.42 -7.35
CA GLY A 123 2.40 -11.38 -8.28
C GLY A 123 3.73 -11.76 -7.60
N GLY A 124 3.92 -11.37 -6.33
CA GLY A 124 5.05 -11.82 -5.54
C GLY A 124 5.08 -13.33 -5.35
N PHE A 125 3.94 -13.95 -5.04
CA PHE A 125 3.83 -15.41 -4.91
C PHE A 125 4.01 -16.17 -6.22
N LEU A 126 3.64 -15.58 -7.36
CA LEU A 126 3.91 -16.15 -8.69
C LEU A 126 5.41 -16.23 -9.00
N VAL A 127 6.21 -15.33 -8.43
CA VAL A 127 7.68 -15.39 -8.52
C VAL A 127 8.25 -16.34 -7.48
N SER A 128 7.96 -16.11 -6.19
CA SER A 128 8.43 -16.97 -5.10
C SER A 128 7.60 -16.80 -3.84
N GLU A 129 7.51 -17.86 -3.03
CA GLU A 129 6.84 -17.80 -1.72
C GLU A 129 7.39 -16.69 -0.84
N LYS A 130 8.71 -16.46 -0.90
CA LYS A 130 9.38 -15.43 -0.11
C LYS A 130 8.99 -14.03 -0.54
N LEU A 131 9.00 -13.73 -1.85
CA LEU A 131 8.64 -12.40 -2.34
C LEU A 131 7.18 -12.08 -2.02
N GLY A 132 6.28 -13.05 -2.20
CA GLY A 132 4.88 -12.94 -1.79
C GLY A 132 4.70 -12.68 -0.29
N ALA A 133 5.46 -13.36 0.57
CA ALA A 133 5.46 -13.13 2.01
C ALA A 133 5.93 -11.71 2.38
N LEU A 134 6.97 -11.21 1.71
CA LEU A 134 7.50 -9.86 1.94
C LEU A 134 6.49 -8.79 1.50
N PHE A 135 5.82 -8.98 0.36
CA PHE A 135 4.73 -8.09 -0.05
C PHE A 135 3.56 -8.12 0.93
N PHE A 136 3.13 -9.31 1.36
CA PHE A 136 2.09 -9.42 2.37
C PHE A 136 2.43 -8.64 3.63
N LEU A 137 3.66 -8.78 4.14
CA LEU A 137 4.11 -8.04 5.31
C LEU A 137 4.14 -6.53 5.05
N ALA A 138 4.70 -6.10 3.91
CA ALA A 138 4.75 -4.69 3.51
C ALA A 138 3.35 -4.07 3.47
N VAL A 139 2.41 -4.78 2.85
CA VAL A 139 1.01 -4.38 2.73
C VAL A 139 0.36 -4.31 4.11
N LEU A 140 0.45 -5.40 4.89
CA LEU A 140 -0.17 -5.48 6.21
C LEU A 140 0.24 -4.32 7.14
N LEU A 141 1.51 -3.90 7.09
CA LEU A 141 2.05 -2.82 7.93
C LEU A 141 1.36 -1.47 7.73
N HIS A 142 0.84 -1.19 6.53
CA HIS A 142 0.19 0.09 6.22
C HIS A 142 -1.33 0.00 6.00
N LYS A 143 -1.92 -1.21 5.96
CA LYS A 143 -3.38 -1.41 5.87
C LYS A 143 -4.15 -0.87 7.08
N LEU A 144 -3.66 -1.08 8.30
CA LEU A 144 -4.32 -0.52 9.48
C LEU A 144 -4.31 1.03 9.46
N PRO A 145 -3.17 1.71 9.24
CA PRO A 145 -3.14 3.16 9.02
C PRO A 145 -4.03 3.64 7.86
N GLU A 146 -4.07 2.92 6.74
CA GLU A 146 -4.93 3.23 5.59
C GLU A 146 -6.42 3.19 5.98
N GLY A 147 -6.86 2.13 6.68
CA GLY A 147 -8.20 1.99 7.21
C GLY A 147 -8.61 3.11 8.18
N VAL A 148 -7.69 3.52 9.05
CA VAL A 148 -7.89 4.69 9.92
C VAL A 148 -8.09 5.95 9.09
N THR A 149 -7.26 6.14 8.07
CA THR A 149 -7.22 7.37 7.27
C THR A 149 -8.53 7.55 6.52
N ILE A 150 -8.98 6.53 5.79
CA ILE A 150 -10.21 6.63 5.00
C ILE A 150 -11.45 6.80 5.88
N ALA A 151 -11.51 6.11 7.02
CA ALA A 151 -12.62 6.27 7.95
C ALA A 151 -12.66 7.67 8.56
N SER A 152 -11.50 8.22 8.91
CA SER A 152 -11.38 9.58 9.45
C SER A 152 -11.80 10.63 8.43
N LEU A 153 -11.36 10.49 7.17
CA LEU A 153 -11.75 11.39 6.08
C LEU A 153 -13.24 11.33 5.77
N MET A 154 -13.83 10.14 5.74
CA MET A 154 -15.27 9.99 5.54
C MET A 154 -16.06 10.71 6.64
N LEU A 155 -15.67 10.57 7.90
CA LEU A 155 -16.30 11.28 9.02
C LEU A 155 -16.08 12.80 8.91
N ALA A 156 -14.86 13.24 8.57
CA ALA A 156 -14.51 14.65 8.43
C ALA A 156 -15.25 15.34 7.26
N SER A 157 -15.54 14.60 6.17
CA SER A 157 -16.40 15.04 5.06
C SER A 157 -17.89 15.00 5.39
N GLY A 158 -18.28 14.75 6.64
CA GLY A 158 -19.69 14.74 7.08
C GLY A 158 -20.43 13.42 6.80
N ALA A 159 -19.74 12.36 6.39
CA ALA A 159 -20.36 11.04 6.26
C ALA A 159 -20.58 10.40 7.64
N GLY A 160 -21.63 9.60 7.78
CA GLY A 160 -21.91 8.88 9.02
C GLY A 160 -20.96 7.68 9.24
N ARG A 161 -20.91 7.19 10.48
CA ARG A 161 -20.12 6.01 10.91
C ARG A 161 -20.25 4.80 9.99
N ARG A 162 -21.46 4.50 9.50
CA ARG A 162 -21.71 3.37 8.60
C ARG A 162 -20.96 3.51 7.27
N ARG A 163 -20.89 4.73 6.72
CA ARG A 163 -20.16 5.01 5.46
C ARG A 163 -18.65 4.99 5.68
N ALA A 164 -18.17 5.42 6.84
CA ALA A 164 -16.76 5.31 7.21
C ALA A 164 -16.30 3.84 7.30
N LEU A 165 -17.08 2.95 7.94
CA LEU A 165 -16.82 1.51 7.93
C LEU A 165 -16.92 0.92 6.52
N GLY A 166 -17.95 1.33 5.76
CA GLY A 166 -18.15 0.89 4.39
C GLY A 166 -16.97 1.23 3.48
N ALA A 167 -16.34 2.39 3.67
CA ALA A 167 -15.15 2.77 2.93
C ALA A 167 -13.96 1.83 3.22
N GLY A 168 -13.73 1.47 4.48
CA GLY A 168 -12.74 0.43 4.83
C GLY A 168 -13.03 -0.92 4.18
N MET A 169 -14.32 -1.30 4.09
CA MET A 169 -14.74 -2.52 3.39
C MET A 169 -14.48 -2.45 1.88
N VAL A 170 -14.71 -1.31 1.24
CA VAL A 170 -14.41 -1.12 -0.18
C VAL A 170 -12.92 -1.34 -0.45
N LEU A 171 -12.03 -0.78 0.39
CA LEU A 171 -10.58 -1.00 0.26
C LEU A 171 -10.18 -2.47 0.49
N ALA A 172 -10.82 -3.13 1.47
CA ALA A 172 -10.62 -4.55 1.73
C ALA A 172 -11.01 -5.42 0.52
N VAL A 173 -12.18 -5.14 -0.08
CA VAL A 173 -12.65 -5.81 -1.31
C VAL A 173 -11.71 -5.55 -2.47
N ALA A 174 -11.23 -4.32 -2.65
CA ALA A 174 -10.27 -3.99 -3.70
C ALA A 174 -8.99 -4.83 -3.56
N THR A 175 -8.46 -4.97 -2.34
CA THR A 175 -7.27 -5.80 -2.06
C THR A 175 -7.50 -7.27 -2.43
N VAL A 176 -8.63 -7.85 -2.01
CA VAL A 176 -8.98 -9.24 -2.36
C VAL A 176 -9.18 -9.40 -3.87
N ALA A 177 -9.84 -8.44 -4.52
CA ALA A 177 -10.03 -8.44 -5.96
C ALA A 177 -8.68 -8.41 -6.71
N GLY A 178 -7.70 -7.65 -6.21
CA GLY A 178 -6.34 -7.62 -6.75
C GLY A 178 -5.65 -8.98 -6.71
N VAL A 179 -5.79 -9.71 -5.60
CA VAL A 179 -5.26 -11.08 -5.49
C VAL A 179 -5.95 -12.01 -6.47
N LEU A 180 -7.29 -12.06 -6.45
CA LEU A 180 -8.08 -12.98 -7.27
C LEU A 180 -7.90 -12.72 -8.76
N LEU A 181 -7.94 -11.45 -9.20
CA LEU A 181 -7.78 -11.12 -10.62
C LEU A 181 -6.37 -11.39 -11.12
N THR A 182 -5.34 -11.30 -10.27
CA THR A 182 -3.98 -11.72 -10.65
C THR A 182 -3.88 -13.21 -10.89
N GLU A 183 -4.56 -14.04 -10.10
CA GLU A 183 -4.60 -15.49 -10.32
C GLU A 183 -5.46 -15.90 -11.53
N LEU A 184 -6.50 -15.13 -11.86
CA LEU A 184 -7.44 -15.46 -12.94
C LEU A 184 -7.06 -14.88 -14.30
N LEU A 185 -6.40 -13.72 -14.35
CA LEU A 185 -6.15 -12.97 -15.58
C LEU A 185 -4.68 -13.04 -15.98
N ALA A 186 -4.39 -13.68 -17.12
CA ALA A 186 -3.04 -13.82 -17.67
C ALA A 186 -2.27 -12.48 -17.78
N PRO A 187 -2.87 -11.34 -18.19
CA PRO A 187 -2.13 -10.07 -18.21
C PRO A 187 -1.64 -9.61 -16.84
N LEU A 188 -2.42 -9.83 -15.77
CA LEU A 188 -1.99 -9.50 -14.41
C LEU A 188 -0.99 -10.50 -13.86
N ALA A 189 -1.11 -11.78 -14.19
CA ALA A 189 -0.08 -12.77 -13.84
C ALA A 189 1.28 -12.41 -14.46
N THR A 190 1.29 -11.95 -15.72
CA THR A 190 2.53 -11.61 -16.45
C THR A 190 3.09 -10.24 -16.08
N TYR A 191 2.24 -9.19 -16.03
CA TYR A 191 2.69 -7.80 -15.88
C TYR A 191 2.39 -7.19 -14.52
N GLY A 192 1.60 -7.88 -13.68
CA GLY A 192 1.11 -7.37 -12.41
C GLY A 192 2.22 -7.01 -11.44
N LEU A 193 3.30 -7.79 -11.37
CA LEU A 193 4.43 -7.48 -10.51
C LEU A 193 5.13 -6.17 -10.90
N ALA A 194 5.35 -5.93 -12.20
CA ALA A 194 5.96 -4.70 -12.70
C ALA A 194 5.05 -3.49 -12.46
N LEU A 195 3.74 -3.62 -12.73
CA LEU A 195 2.75 -2.59 -12.40
C LEU A 195 2.74 -2.29 -10.89
N ALA A 196 2.68 -3.33 -10.07
CA ALA A 196 2.70 -3.22 -8.61
C ALA A 196 3.98 -2.57 -8.09
N ALA A 197 5.14 -2.80 -8.73
CA ALA A 197 6.38 -2.11 -8.39
C ALA A 197 6.25 -0.59 -8.60
N GLY A 198 5.73 -0.16 -9.75
CA GLY A 198 5.47 1.25 -10.04
C GLY A 198 4.52 1.90 -9.02
N VAL A 199 3.42 1.21 -8.70
CA VAL A 199 2.44 1.65 -7.71
C VAL A 199 3.05 1.74 -6.31
N THR A 200 3.77 0.70 -5.88
CA THR A 200 4.44 0.65 -4.57
C THR A 200 5.45 1.78 -4.44
N LEU A 201 6.22 2.05 -5.49
CA LEU A 201 7.18 3.14 -5.52
C LEU A 201 6.50 4.50 -5.37
N TYR A 202 5.42 4.74 -6.13
CA TYR A 202 4.62 5.96 -6.00
C TYR A 202 4.10 6.14 -4.57
N VAL A 203 3.47 5.11 -4.02
CA VAL A 203 2.85 5.17 -2.70
C VAL A 203 3.90 5.42 -1.63
N ALA A 204 5.00 4.67 -1.64
CA ALA A 204 6.05 4.84 -0.65
C ALA A 204 6.69 6.23 -0.73
N ALA A 205 7.09 6.67 -1.93
CA ALA A 205 7.87 7.90 -2.10
C ALA A 205 7.02 9.17 -2.11
N SER A 206 5.83 9.15 -2.72
CA SER A 206 5.00 10.34 -2.94
C SER A 206 3.84 10.47 -1.95
N ASN A 207 3.35 9.38 -1.37
CA ASN A 207 2.26 9.44 -0.37
C ASN A 207 2.79 9.33 1.06
N LEU A 208 3.53 8.26 1.36
CA LEU A 208 3.86 7.91 2.74
C LEU A 208 5.03 8.72 3.31
N VAL A 209 6.13 8.87 2.54
CA VAL A 209 7.32 9.61 2.99
C VAL A 209 7.01 11.07 3.34
N PRO A 210 6.32 11.85 2.48
CA PRO A 210 5.99 13.24 2.81
C PRO A 210 5.13 13.38 4.06
N GLN A 211 4.22 12.43 4.31
CA GLN A 211 3.27 12.51 5.41
C GLN A 211 3.94 12.51 6.78
N PHE A 212 4.93 11.64 7.03
CA PHE A 212 5.63 11.63 8.30
C PHE A 212 6.75 12.68 8.36
N GLN A 213 7.27 13.17 7.23
CA GLN A 213 8.24 14.27 7.21
C GLN A 213 7.63 15.58 7.72
N ALA A 214 6.31 15.76 7.57
CA ALA A 214 5.59 16.86 8.20
C ALA A 214 5.62 16.80 9.75
N SER A 215 5.89 15.63 10.33
CA SER A 215 5.98 15.44 11.78
C SER A 215 7.38 15.77 12.31
N LYS A 216 7.46 16.60 13.35
CA LYS A 216 8.75 16.97 13.97
C LYS A 216 9.29 15.84 14.85
N GLY A 217 10.58 15.51 14.68
CA GLY A 217 11.36 14.68 15.63
C GLY A 217 11.93 13.39 15.04
N PHE A 218 13.05 12.92 15.61
CA PHE A 218 13.84 11.79 15.10
C PHE A 218 13.09 10.45 15.09
N ARG A 219 12.02 10.30 15.87
CA ARG A 219 11.28 9.04 16.00
C ARG A 219 10.71 8.54 14.67
N MET A 220 10.14 9.41 13.84
CA MET A 220 9.55 8.97 12.56
C MET A 220 10.64 8.56 11.58
N THR A 221 11.75 9.31 11.54
CA THR A 221 12.95 8.94 10.78
C THR A 221 13.51 7.59 11.26
N ALA A 222 13.60 7.36 12.58
CA ALA A 222 14.05 6.10 13.14
C ALA A 222 13.12 4.94 12.77
N ALA A 223 11.80 5.15 12.77
CA ALA A 223 10.83 4.15 12.33
C ALA A 223 10.99 3.81 10.84
N PHE A 224 11.12 4.84 9.99
CA PHE A 224 11.38 4.69 8.56
C PHE A 224 12.67 3.91 8.27
N LEU A 225 13.79 4.32 8.88
CA LEU A 225 15.07 3.61 8.77
C LEU A 225 14.96 2.19 9.34
N GLY A 226 14.21 2.00 10.42
CA GLY A 226 13.90 0.69 10.99
C GLY A 226 13.17 -0.22 10.01
N GLY A 227 12.23 0.33 9.22
CA GLY A 227 11.53 -0.40 8.17
C GLY A 227 12.46 -0.85 7.04
N ILE A 228 13.34 0.05 6.58
CA ILE A 228 14.38 -0.27 5.59
C ILE A 228 15.28 -1.39 6.12
N PHE A 229 15.81 -1.22 7.33
CA PHE A 229 16.73 -2.18 7.93
C PHE A 229 16.06 -3.53 8.19
N ALA A 230 14.81 -3.54 8.64
CA ALA A 230 14.04 -4.77 8.83
C ALA A 230 13.91 -5.57 7.53
N LEU A 231 13.57 -4.90 6.42
CA LEU A 231 13.58 -5.57 5.12
C LEU A 231 14.98 -6.07 4.76
N LEU A 232 16.01 -5.23 4.87
CA LEU A 232 17.36 -5.62 4.51
C LEU A 232 17.84 -6.82 5.33
N LEU A 233 17.47 -6.95 6.60
CA LEU A 233 17.76 -8.14 7.40
C LEU A 233 17.00 -9.38 6.89
N LEU A 234 15.71 -9.24 6.60
CA LEU A 234 14.89 -10.33 6.03
C LEU A 234 15.37 -10.74 4.62
N GLY A 235 15.92 -9.79 3.86
CA GLY A 235 16.48 -9.98 2.53
C GLY A 235 17.91 -10.54 2.54
N ALA A 236 18.80 -9.99 3.37
CA ALA A 236 20.20 -10.39 3.51
C ALA A 236 20.36 -11.81 4.05
N PHE A 237 19.41 -12.33 4.83
CA PHE A 237 19.35 -13.75 5.20
C PHE A 237 19.21 -14.70 4.00
N SER A 238 19.12 -14.17 2.77
CA SER A 238 18.91 -14.93 1.54
C SER A 238 19.79 -14.50 0.36
N LEU A 239 20.50 -13.37 0.44
CA LEU A 239 21.56 -13.06 -0.54
C LEU A 239 22.84 -13.91 -0.30
N GLY A 240 22.89 -14.67 0.80
CA GLY A 240 23.90 -15.68 1.06
C GLY A 240 23.51 -17.11 0.63
N ALA A 241 22.37 -17.28 -0.03
CA ALA A 241 21.89 -18.58 -0.53
C ALA A 241 21.62 -18.49 -2.04
N SER A 242 22.69 -18.27 -2.81
CA SER A 242 22.73 -18.45 -4.26
C SER A 242 23.77 -19.51 -4.59
#